data_AF-A0A5A7UB19-F1
#
_entry.id   AF-A0A5A7UB19-F1
#
_cell.length_a   1.000
_cell.length_b   1.000
_cell.length_c   1.000
_cell.angle_alpha   90.00
_cell.angle_beta   90.00
_cell.angle_gamma   90.00
#
_symmetry.space_group_name_H-M   'P 1'
#
loop_
_entity.id
_entity.type
_entity.pdbx_description
1 polymer ?
#
loop_
_entity_poly.entity_id
_entity_poly.type
_entity_poly.pdbx_seq_one_letter_code
_entity_poly.pdbx_strand_id
1 'polypeptide(L)' 'MVDSGAIHNFITEAEARRLRLRWKKDSGRMKAVNSVALPIVGLVKRTRIKLGGWKGPVTLWL' A
#
# COMPACT_ATOMS: atom_id res chain seq x y z
N MET A 1 -6.73 -8.26 -3.96
CA MET A 1 -5.85 -9.44 -3.86
C MET A 1 -5.52 -9.67 -2.40
N VAL A 2 -5.45 -10.93 -1.96
CA VAL A 2 -4.97 -11.29 -0.62
C VAL A 2 -3.65 -12.03 -0.83
N ASP A 3 -2.57 -11.51 -0.26
CA ASP A 3 -1.23 -12.07 -0.35
C ASP A 3 -0.67 -12.21 1.07
N SER A 4 -0.67 -13.43 1.59
CA SER A 4 -0.14 -13.72 2.92
C SER A 4 1.39 -13.80 2.95
N GLY A 5 2.05 -13.87 1.79
CA GLY A 5 3.51 -13.86 1.68
C GLY A 5 4.11 -12.45 1.65
N ALA A 6 3.27 -11.43 1.45
CA ALA A 6 3.71 -10.04 1.46
C ALA A 6 3.95 -9.53 2.89
N ILE A 7 5.14 -8.94 3.11
CA ILE A 7 5.51 -8.30 4.38
C ILE A 7 4.73 -6.99 4.58
N HIS A 8 4.31 -6.35 3.48
CA HIS A 8 3.64 -5.06 3.47
C HIS A 8 2.44 -5.07 2.51
N ASN A 9 1.40 -4.32 2.86
CA ASN A 9 0.27 -4.08 1.97
C ASN A 9 0.59 -2.97 0.98
N PHE A 10 0.37 -3.24 -0.31
CA PHE A 10 0.60 -2.29 -1.38
C PHE A 10 -0.72 -1.82 -2.02
N ILE A 11 -0.73 -0.59 -2.50
CA ILE A 11 -1.84 -0.02 -3.26
C ILE A 11 -1.25 0.77 -4.43
N THR A 12 -1.89 0.69 -5.60
CA THR A 12 -1.41 1.45 -6.76
C THR A 12 -1.66 2.94 -6.56
N GLU A 13 -0.82 3.78 -7.15
CA GLU A 13 -1.00 5.23 -7.09
C GLU A 13 -2.36 5.66 -7.66
N ALA A 14 -2.80 5.04 -8.75
CA ALA A 14 -4.11 5.30 -9.35
C ALA A 14 -5.25 5.08 -8.34
N GLU A 15 -5.19 3.99 -7.58
CA GLU A 15 -6.22 3.65 -6.60
C GLU A 15 -6.15 4.55 -5.36
N ALA A 16 -4.95 4.88 -4.89
CA ALA A 16 -4.79 5.86 -3.81
C ALA A 16 -5.30 7.25 -4.20
N ARG A 17 -5.10 7.68 -5.45
CA ARG A 17 -5.69 8.91 -6.01
C ARG A 17 -7.21 8.83 -6.09
N ARG A 18 -7.76 7.71 -6.57
CA ARG A 18 -9.21 7.46 -6.63
C ARG A 18 -9.86 7.58 -5.25
N LEU A 19 -9.20 7.04 -4.24
CA LEU A 19 -9.62 7.08 -2.83
C LEU A 19 -9.23 8.37 -2.10
N ARG A 20 -8.53 9.31 -2.78
CA ARG A 20 -8.05 10.59 -2.22
C ARG A 20 -7.24 10.41 -0.94
N LEU A 21 -6.44 9.35 -0.87
CA LEU A 21 -5.56 9.09 0.26
C LEU A 21 -4.45 10.14 0.28
N ARG A 22 -4.05 10.56 1.48
CA ARG A 22 -2.86 11.40 1.66
C ARG A 22 -1.69 10.50 2.08
N TRP A 23 -0.61 10.52 1.30
CA TRP A 23 0.63 9.83 1.63
C TRP A 23 1.76 10.83 1.86
N LYS A 24 2.78 10.38 2.59
CA LYS A 24 4.07 11.06 2.67
C LYS A 24 5.04 10.41 1.70
N LYS A 25 5.90 11.21 1.07
CA LYS A 25 6.96 10.70 0.21
C LYS A 25 7.85 9.74 1.02
N ASP A 26 8.16 8.60 0.43
CA ASP A 26 9.05 7.58 0.98
C ASP A 26 10.15 7.29 -0.04
N SER A 27 11.27 6.72 0.41
CA SER A 27 12.43 6.40 -0.43
C SER A 27 12.70 4.90 -0.53
N GLY A 28 11.84 4.06 0.06
CA GLY A 28 11.98 2.62 -0.03
C GLY A 28 11.78 2.10 -1.45
N ARG A 29 11.81 0.78 -1.56
CA ARG A 29 11.54 0.05 -2.81
C ARG A 29 10.77 -1.22 -2.50
N MET A 30 9.92 -1.66 -3.41
CA MET A 30 9.29 -2.98 -3.35
C MET A 30 9.91 -3.90 -4.39
N LYS A 31 10.04 -5.19 -4.08
CA LYS A 31 10.55 -6.19 -5.00
C LYS A 31 9.74 -7.48 -4.88
N ALA A 32 9.28 -8.01 -6.00
CA ALA A 32 8.88 -9.41 -6.10
C ALA A 32 10.12 -10.29 -6.31
N VAL A 33 10.09 -11.53 -5.82
CA VAL A 33 11.26 -12.44 -5.74
C VAL A 33 12.09 -12.48 -7.02
N ASN A 34 11.44 -12.54 -8.18
CA ASN A 34 12.07 -12.62 -9.50
C ASN A 34 11.88 -11.37 -10.37
N SER A 35 11.81 -10.19 -9.77
CA SER A 35 11.60 -8.93 -10.49
C SER A 35 12.58 -7.84 -10.06
N VAL A 36 12.76 -6.84 -10.91
CA VAL A 36 13.51 -5.63 -10.55
C VAL A 36 12.76 -4.91 -9.43
N ALA A 37 13.50 -4.39 -8.45
CA ALA A 37 12.91 -3.59 -7.39
C ALA A 37 12.32 -2.31 -7.98
N LEU A 38 11.06 -2.01 -7.69
CA LEU A 38 10.36 -0.79 -8.10
C LEU A 38 10.41 0.24 -6.97
N PRO A 39 10.55 1.54 -7.27
CA PRO A 39 10.45 2.57 -6.25
C PRO A 39 9.03 2.62 -5.70
N ILE A 40 8.90 2.89 -4.40
CA ILE A 40 7.64 3.32 -3.81
C ILE A 40 7.58 4.86 -3.85
N VAL A 41 6.40 5.37 -4.15
CA VAL A 41 6.07 6.80 -4.22
C VAL A 41 5.81 7.36 -2.82
N GLY A 42 5.29 6.53 -1.90
CA GLY A 42 5.03 6.98 -0.55
C GLY A 42 4.34 5.99 0.37
N LEU A 43 4.00 6.51 1.56
CA LEU A 43 3.42 5.74 2.64
C LEU A 43 2.15 6.40 3.19
N VAL A 44 1.06 5.65 3.24
CA VAL A 44 -0.20 6.02 3.89
C VAL A 44 -0.27 5.31 5.23
N LYS A 45 -0.14 6.04 6.34
CA LYS A 45 -0.19 5.46 7.69
C LYS A 45 -1.60 5.52 8.28
N ARG A 46 -2.03 4.41 8.91
CA ARG A 46 -3.27 4.29 9.71
C ARG A 46 -4.55 4.73 8.98
N THR A 47 -4.66 4.42 7.68
CA THR A 47 -5.90 4.66 6.94
C THR A 47 -6.99 3.69 7.39
N ARG A 48 -8.24 4.16 7.56
CA ARG A 48 -9.35 3.27 7.94
C ARG A 48 -9.89 2.61 6.69
N ILE A 49 -9.78 1.28 6.62
CA ILE A 49 -10.31 0.48 5.51
C ILE A 49 -11.52 -0.32 6.02
N LYS A 50 -12.53 -0.46 5.17
CA LYS A 50 -13.65 -1.38 5.38
C LYS A 50 -13.51 -2.55 4.40
N LEU A 51 -13.46 -3.77 4.92
CA LEU A 51 -13.43 -5.00 4.13
C LEU A 51 -14.57 -5.90 4.62
N GLY A 52 -15.66 -5.99 3.85
CA GLY A 52 -16.88 -6.66 4.31
C GLY A 52 -17.39 -6.07 5.64
N GLY A 53 -17.53 -6.93 6.65
CA GLY A 53 -17.90 -6.54 8.02
C GLY A 53 -16.74 -5.95 8.85
N TRP A 54 -15.49 -6.15 8.43
CA TRP A 54 -14.32 -5.67 9.17
C TRP A 54 -14.02 -4.20 8.88
N LYS A 55 -13.60 -3.47 9.91
CA LYS A 55 -13.07 -2.11 9.82
C LYS A 55 -11.86 -1.97 10.72
N GLY A 56 -10.75 -1.45 10.18
CA GLY A 56 -9.55 -1.23 10.98
C GLY A 56 -8.55 -0.30 10.33
N PRO A 57 -7.57 0.20 11.12
CA PRO A 57 -6.47 0.97 10.59
C PRO A 57 -5.48 0.05 9.84
N VAL A 58 -5.06 0.47 8.66
CA VAL A 58 -4.06 -0.23 7.84
C VAL A 58 -3.00 0.77 7.39
N THR A 59 -1.76 0.31 7.24
CA THR A 59 -0.69 1.05 6.58
C THR A 59 -0.52 0.51 5.17
N LEU A 60 -0.51 1.40 4.17
CA LEU A 60 -0.38 1.06 2.75
C LEU A 60 0.86 1.72 2.16
N TRP A 61 1.61 0.95 1.39
CA TRP A 61 2.78 1.38 0.63
C TRP A 61 2.37 1.64 -0.83
N LEU A 62 2.81 2.76 -1.40
CA LEU A 62 2.45 3.25 -2.72
C LEU A 62 3.58 3.11 -3.71
#